data_AF-A0A183CQZ9-F1
#
_entry.id   AF-A0A183CQZ9-F1
#
_cell.length_a   1.000
_cell.length_b   1.000
_cell.length_c   1.000
_cell.angle_alpha   90.00
_cell.angle_beta   90.00
_cell.angle_gamma   90.00
#
_symmetry.space_group_name_H-M   'P 1'
#
loop_
_entity.id
_entity.type
_entity.pdbx_description
1 polymer ?
#
loop_
_entity_poly.entity_id
_entity_poly.type
_entity_poly.pdbx_seq_one_letter_code
_entity_poly.pdbx_strand_id
1 'polypeptide(L)'
;GLSPEFPADDNAAASSDQAVAKWLLTLREDGLPKMLECNFLFCRNERLKRSFRDASEPVNFIIRLRSFAGIELFELKNNLTGERLTLQQIDNLFLVRCPIRREEAKWAKWEQEAIAWNFDNQWNQIDINFKDADIGDGQENETVANCRFRL
;
A
#
# COMPACT_ATOMS: atom_id res chain seq x y z
N GLY A 1 -8.18 -9.26 9.05
CA GLY A 1 -8.05 -9.41 7.59
C GLY A 1 -7.16 -8.33 7.01
N LEU A 2 -5.88 -8.65 6.82
CA LEU A 2 -4.70 -7.78 6.70
C LEU A 2 -4.66 -6.91 5.43
N SER A 3 -5.37 -5.79 5.40
CA SER A 3 -5.46 -4.93 4.21
C SER A 3 -6.08 -3.57 4.53
N PRO A 4 -5.70 -2.49 3.81
CA PRO A 4 -6.33 -1.19 3.99
C PRO A 4 -7.86 -1.29 4.04
N GLU A 5 -8.43 -0.84 5.14
CA GLU A 5 -9.87 -0.90 5.35
C GLU A 5 -10.56 0.39 4.92
N PHE A 6 -11.61 0.23 4.13
CA PHE A 6 -12.48 1.30 3.67
C PHE A 6 -13.86 1.14 4.33
N PRO A 7 -14.49 2.24 4.81
CA PRO A 7 -14.04 3.63 4.68
C PRO A 7 -12.81 3.94 5.54
N ALA A 8 -11.91 4.76 5.00
CA ALA A 8 -10.67 5.16 5.65
C ALA A 8 -10.96 6.12 6.81
N ASP A 9 -10.43 5.83 7.99
CA ASP A 9 -10.68 6.58 9.24
C ASP A 9 -9.46 6.47 10.17
N ASP A 10 -9.26 7.42 11.08
CA ASP A 10 -8.18 7.43 12.08
C ASP A 10 -8.65 7.86 13.47
N ASN A 11 -9.96 7.87 13.71
CA ASN A 11 -10.53 8.18 15.01
C ASN A 11 -10.20 7.09 16.05
N ALA A 12 -10.50 7.34 17.32
CA ALA A 12 -10.20 6.41 18.41
C ALA A 12 -10.92 5.05 18.31
N ALA A 13 -11.95 4.94 17.46
CA ALA A 13 -12.67 3.71 17.19
C ALA A 13 -12.21 3.01 15.90
N ALA A 14 -11.33 3.64 15.12
CA ALA A 14 -10.87 3.13 13.84
C ALA A 14 -9.92 1.95 14.04
N SER A 15 -10.06 0.94 13.18
CA SER A 15 -9.08 -0.15 13.13
C SER A 15 -7.75 0.36 12.62
N SER A 16 -6.65 -0.32 12.97
CA SER A 16 -5.34 -0.04 12.38
C SER A 16 -5.38 -0.11 10.85
N ASP A 17 -6.22 -0.98 10.28
CA ASP A 17 -6.40 -1.12 8.83
C ASP A 17 -7.05 0.13 8.20
N GLN A 18 -8.01 0.76 8.90
CA GLN A 18 -8.63 2.03 8.48
C GLN A 18 -7.62 3.18 8.57
N ALA A 19 -6.81 3.21 9.63
CA ALA A 19 -5.81 4.25 9.85
C ALA A 19 -4.72 4.21 8.76
N VAL A 20 -4.26 3.03 8.37
CA VAL A 20 -3.31 2.86 7.25
C VAL A 20 -3.95 3.26 5.92
N ALA A 21 -5.22 2.92 5.69
CA ALA A 21 -5.94 3.36 4.50
C ALA A 21 -6.02 4.88 4.44
N LYS A 22 -6.34 5.55 5.56
CA LYS A 22 -6.41 7.01 5.63
C LYS A 22 -5.04 7.63 5.42
N TRP A 23 -3.99 7.08 6.03
CA TRP A 23 -2.63 7.56 5.84
C TRP A 23 -2.17 7.45 4.38
N LEU A 24 -2.46 6.33 3.69
CA LEU A 24 -2.14 6.15 2.27
C LEU A 24 -2.92 7.12 1.35
N LEU A 25 -4.16 7.44 1.71
CA LEU A 25 -5.03 8.36 0.99
C LEU A 25 -4.84 9.83 1.38
N THR A 26 -3.97 10.14 2.34
CA THR A 26 -3.66 11.52 2.69
C THR A 26 -2.49 12.00 1.83
N LEU A 27 -2.58 13.20 1.28
CA LEU A 27 -1.46 13.81 0.56
C LEU A 27 -0.24 13.95 1.47
N ARG A 28 0.94 13.75 0.89
CA ARG A 28 2.21 14.05 1.56
C ARG A 28 2.62 15.47 1.19
N GLU A 29 2.90 16.32 2.18
CA GLU A 29 3.15 17.75 1.96
C GLU A 29 4.42 18.04 1.12
N ASP A 30 5.41 17.15 1.17
CA ASP A 30 6.67 17.29 0.42
C ASP A 30 6.57 16.82 -1.06
N GLY A 31 5.41 16.34 -1.49
CA GLY A 31 5.17 15.84 -2.84
C GLY A 31 5.90 14.53 -3.19
N LEU A 32 6.51 13.86 -2.21
CA LEU A 32 7.09 12.53 -2.37
C LEU A 32 6.00 11.44 -2.28
N PRO A 33 6.21 10.26 -2.88
CA PRO A 33 5.32 9.14 -2.65
C PRO A 33 5.46 8.65 -1.21
N LYS A 34 4.35 8.25 -0.60
CA LYS A 34 4.38 7.46 0.65
C LYS A 34 4.93 6.08 0.34
N MET A 35 5.86 5.59 1.17
CA MET A 35 6.43 4.26 1.00
C MET A 35 6.04 3.36 2.16
N LEU A 36 5.55 2.17 1.82
CA LEU A 36 5.07 1.17 2.76
C LEU A 36 5.59 -0.21 2.33
N GLU A 37 6.03 -1.01 3.27
CA GLU A 37 6.24 -2.45 3.06
C GLU A 37 5.22 -3.23 3.86
N CYS A 38 4.60 -4.23 3.24
CA CYS A 38 3.59 -5.07 3.87
C CYS A 38 3.79 -6.55 3.51
N ASN A 39 3.63 -7.42 4.50
CA ASN A 39 3.77 -8.87 4.33
C ASN A 39 2.53 -9.55 3.73
N PHE A 40 1.36 -8.89 3.74
CA PHE A 40 0.10 -9.52 3.36
C PHE A 40 -0.85 -8.49 2.74
N LEU A 41 -1.12 -8.61 1.43
CA LEU A 41 -2.15 -7.79 0.74
C LEU A 41 -3.15 -8.64 -0.05
N PHE A 42 -3.24 -9.94 0.28
CA PHE A 42 -3.94 -10.94 -0.52
C PHE A 42 -5.49 -10.81 -0.50
N CYS A 43 -6.10 -10.28 0.57
CA CYS A 43 -7.56 -10.40 0.74
C CYS A 43 -8.41 -9.22 0.21
N ARG A 44 -7.82 -8.13 -0.32
CA ARG A 44 -8.57 -6.89 -0.65
C ARG A 44 -8.10 -6.16 -1.90
N ASN A 45 -7.45 -6.83 -2.85
CA ASN A 45 -7.11 -6.21 -4.14
C ASN A 45 -8.34 -5.54 -4.80
N GLU A 46 -9.51 -6.17 -4.76
CA GLU A 46 -10.75 -5.61 -5.32
C GLU A 46 -11.25 -4.37 -4.58
N ARG A 47 -11.12 -4.31 -3.25
CA ARG A 47 -11.50 -3.11 -2.48
C ARG A 47 -10.55 -1.95 -2.74
N LEU A 48 -9.25 -2.22 -2.87
CA LEU A 48 -8.28 -1.21 -3.27
C LEU A 48 -8.54 -0.72 -4.71
N LYS A 49 -8.74 -1.64 -5.66
CA LYS A 49 -9.07 -1.30 -7.05
C LYS A 49 -10.35 -0.45 -7.12
N ARG A 50 -11.38 -0.79 -6.34
CA ARG A 50 -12.62 -0.01 -6.23
C ARG A 50 -12.35 1.37 -5.64
N SER A 51 -11.65 1.46 -4.50
CA SER A 51 -11.28 2.73 -3.87
C SER A 51 -10.48 3.64 -4.82
N PHE A 52 -9.56 3.06 -5.60
CA PHE A 52 -8.80 3.81 -6.61
C PHE A 52 -9.69 4.36 -7.74
N ARG A 53 -10.68 3.59 -8.21
CA ARG A 53 -11.64 4.05 -9.24
C ARG A 53 -12.56 5.15 -8.71
N ASP A 54 -12.98 5.04 -7.46
CA ASP A 54 -13.91 5.98 -6.83
C ASP A 54 -13.21 7.23 -6.27
N ALA A 55 -11.87 7.27 -6.30
CA ALA A 55 -11.10 8.41 -5.81
C ALA A 55 -11.33 9.66 -6.66
N SER A 56 -11.54 10.79 -5.99
CA SER A 56 -11.66 12.13 -6.59
C SER A 56 -10.41 12.98 -6.41
N GLU A 57 -9.50 12.58 -5.53
CA GLU A 57 -8.26 13.30 -5.23
C GLU A 57 -7.03 12.47 -5.62
N PRO A 58 -6.00 13.10 -6.21
CA PRO A 58 -4.77 12.41 -6.55
C PRO A 58 -3.90 12.18 -5.31
N VAL A 59 -3.29 10.99 -5.20
CA VAL A 59 -2.32 10.64 -4.16
C VAL A 59 -1.26 9.67 -4.70
N ASN A 60 -0.04 9.81 -4.20
CA ASN A 60 1.11 9.02 -4.67
C ASN A 60 1.62 8.09 -3.57
N PHE A 61 1.73 6.80 -3.89
CA PHE A 61 2.35 5.83 -2.99
C PHE A 61 3.03 4.69 -3.74
N ILE A 62 4.00 4.08 -3.08
CA ILE A 62 4.70 2.86 -3.50
C ILE A 62 4.61 1.87 -2.33
N ILE A 63 3.97 0.73 -2.57
CA ILE A 63 3.85 -0.33 -1.57
C ILE A 63 4.65 -1.55 -2.05
N ARG A 64 5.60 -2.00 -1.24
CA ARG A 64 6.37 -3.24 -1.45
C ARG A 64 5.65 -4.40 -0.75
N LEU A 65 5.44 -5.49 -1.46
CA LEU A 65 4.78 -6.70 -0.98
C LEU A 65 5.79 -7.83 -0.85
N ARG A 66 5.87 -8.48 0.32
CA ARG A 66 6.78 -9.62 0.54
C ARG A 66 6.21 -11.00 0.15
N SER A 67 4.89 -11.14 0.10
CA SER A 67 4.23 -12.42 -0.20
C SER A 67 3.39 -12.36 -1.47
N PHE A 68 3.39 -13.45 -2.24
CA PHE A 68 3.10 -13.47 -3.68
C PHE A 68 2.08 -14.53 -4.13
N ALA A 69 1.47 -15.29 -3.22
CA ALA A 69 0.65 -16.43 -3.65
C ALA A 69 -0.58 -15.97 -4.46
N GLY A 70 -0.56 -16.16 -5.79
CA GLY A 70 -1.75 -16.10 -6.66
C GLY A 70 -2.28 -14.72 -7.08
N ILE A 71 -1.48 -13.64 -6.98
CA ILE A 71 -1.93 -12.30 -7.42
C ILE A 71 -1.52 -12.03 -8.87
N GLU A 72 -2.50 -11.73 -9.72
CA GLU A 72 -2.27 -11.29 -11.10
C GLU A 72 -1.80 -9.83 -11.15
N LEU A 73 -0.76 -9.56 -11.94
CA LEU A 73 -0.30 -8.20 -12.24
C LEU A 73 -1.39 -7.42 -12.96
N PHE A 74 -1.52 -6.13 -12.65
CA PHE A 74 -2.57 -5.31 -13.27
C PHE A 74 -2.16 -3.86 -13.43
N GLU A 75 -2.81 -3.17 -14.35
CA GLU A 75 -2.77 -1.73 -14.50
C GLU A 75 -4.20 -1.20 -14.53
N LEU A 76 -4.50 -0.22 -13.67
CA LEU A 76 -5.73 0.54 -13.69
C LEU A 76 -5.43 2.02 -13.94
N LYS A 77 -6.31 2.68 -14.68
CA LYS A 77 -6.25 4.13 -14.91
C LYS A 77 -7.48 4.77 -14.32
N ASN A 78 -7.28 5.86 -13.59
CA ASN A 78 -8.33 6.77 -13.17
C ASN A 78 -8.14 8.07 -13.99
N ASN A 79 -8.98 8.24 -15.02
CA ASN A 79 -8.92 9.41 -15.88
C ASN A 79 -9.44 10.69 -15.20
N LEU A 80 -10.23 10.56 -14.13
CA LEU A 80 -10.74 11.69 -13.35
C LEU A 80 -9.60 12.34 -12.55
N THR A 81 -8.81 11.53 -11.84
CA THR A 81 -7.64 12.03 -11.08
C THR A 81 -6.39 12.16 -11.94
N GLY A 82 -6.38 11.56 -13.13
CA GLY A 82 -5.22 11.54 -14.01
C GLY A 82 -4.10 10.62 -13.52
N GLU A 83 -4.45 9.53 -12.83
CA GLU A 83 -3.53 8.60 -12.17
C GLU A 83 -3.61 7.18 -12.72
N ARG A 84 -2.58 6.40 -12.43
CA ARG A 84 -2.56 4.95 -12.63
C ARG A 84 -2.22 4.23 -11.33
N LEU A 85 -2.79 3.04 -11.18
CA LEU A 85 -2.46 2.08 -10.14
C LEU A 85 -1.94 0.82 -10.83
N THR A 86 -0.66 0.50 -10.63
CA THR A 86 -0.01 -0.68 -11.21
C THR A 86 0.43 -1.64 -10.12
N LEU A 87 0.17 -2.93 -10.32
CA LEU A 87 0.84 -4.00 -9.61
C LEU A 87 1.86 -4.61 -10.57
N GLN A 88 3.14 -4.47 -10.26
CA GLN A 88 4.24 -4.92 -11.09
C GLN A 88 5.22 -5.78 -10.30
N GLN A 89 5.87 -6.73 -10.98
CA GLN A 89 6.89 -7.60 -10.40
C GLN A 89 8.26 -7.20 -10.94
N ILE A 90 9.19 -6.91 -10.02
CA ILE A 90 10.62 -6.71 -10.32
C ILE A 90 11.36 -7.84 -9.62
N ASP A 91 11.89 -7.60 -8.41
CA ASP A 91 12.38 -8.65 -7.50
C ASP A 91 11.32 -9.02 -6.44
N ASN A 92 10.53 -8.03 -6.06
CA ASN A 92 9.33 -8.16 -5.22
C ASN A 92 8.13 -7.62 -5.99
N LEU A 93 6.93 -7.79 -5.43
CA LEU A 93 5.72 -7.18 -5.95
C LEU A 93 5.63 -5.74 -5.45
N PHE A 94 5.42 -4.80 -6.37
CA PHE A 94 5.26 -3.39 -6.09
C PHE A 94 3.90 -2.92 -6.57
N LEU A 95 3.13 -2.33 -5.67
CA LEU A 95 1.88 -1.67 -5.95
C LEU A 95 2.14 -0.15 -5.96
N VAL A 96 2.05 0.45 -7.13
CA VAL A 96 2.42 1.85 -7.37
C VAL A 96 1.20 2.63 -7.81
N ARG A 97 0.84 3.67 -7.06
CA ARG A 97 -0.11 4.70 -7.49
C ARG A 97 0.66 5.96 -7.85
N CYS A 98 0.52 6.41 -9.10
CA CYS A 98 1.24 7.57 -9.60
C CYS A 98 0.43 8.36 -10.65
N PRO A 99 0.81 9.62 -10.95
CA PRO A 99 0.21 10.36 -12.05
C PRO A 99 0.49 9.67 -13.38
N ILE A 100 -0.45 9.75 -14.33
CA ILE A 100 -0.27 9.26 -15.71
C ILE A 100 0.77 10.10 -16.43
N ARG A 101 0.71 11.42 -16.24
CA ARG A 101 1.72 12.37 -16.75
C ARG A 101 2.74 12.62 -15.66
N ARG A 102 3.77 11.78 -15.59
CA ARG A 102 4.83 11.85 -14.58
C ARG A 102 6.19 12.09 -15.22
N GLU A 103 7.07 12.74 -14.46
CA GLU A 103 8.48 12.88 -14.84
C GLU A 103 9.19 11.54 -14.60
N GLU A 104 9.41 10.77 -15.67
CA GLU A 104 9.93 9.39 -15.57
C GLU A 104 11.30 9.32 -14.88
N ALA A 105 12.18 10.30 -15.09
CA ALA A 105 13.49 10.33 -14.42
C ALA A 105 13.35 10.45 -12.89
N LYS A 106 12.40 11.27 -12.43
CA LYS A 106 12.11 11.46 -11.01
C LYS A 106 11.48 10.21 -10.40
N TRP A 107 10.54 9.60 -11.10
CA TRP A 107 9.90 8.35 -10.66
C TRP A 107 10.85 7.16 -10.66
N ALA A 108 11.72 7.05 -11.66
CA ALA A 108 12.74 6.01 -11.72
C ALA A 108 13.67 6.08 -10.49
N LYS A 109 14.02 7.29 -10.03
CA LYS A 109 14.80 7.47 -8.79
C LYS A 109 14.05 6.96 -7.57
N TRP A 110 12.76 7.28 -7.44
CA TRP A 110 11.94 6.81 -6.32
C TRP A 110 11.69 5.31 -6.34
N GLU A 111 11.46 4.72 -7.52
CA GLU A 111 11.29 3.28 -7.69
C GLU A 111 12.60 2.54 -7.40
N GLN A 112 13.76 3.04 -7.86
CA GLN A 112 15.07 2.49 -7.50
C GLN A 112 15.33 2.59 -6.00
N GLU A 113 14.98 3.71 -5.38
CA GLU A 113 15.10 3.90 -3.95
C GLU A 113 14.22 2.90 -3.18
N ALA A 114 12.98 2.67 -3.62
CA ALA A 114 12.10 1.67 -3.02
C ALA A 114 12.62 0.22 -3.16
N ILE A 115 13.28 -0.10 -4.27
CA ILE A 115 13.92 -1.41 -4.49
C ILE A 115 15.16 -1.57 -3.61
N ALA A 116 16.03 -0.56 -3.57
CA ALA A 116 17.26 -0.57 -2.79
C ALA A 116 17.01 -0.40 -1.28
N TRP A 117 15.78 -0.05 -0.89
CA TRP A 117 15.46 0.20 0.50
C TRP A 117 15.52 -1.10 1.32
N ASN A 118 16.50 -1.14 2.22
CA ASN A 118 16.61 -2.19 3.21
C ASN A 118 15.74 -1.83 4.43
N PHE A 119 14.49 -2.32 4.41
CA PHE A 119 13.51 -2.11 5.48
C PHE A 119 13.92 -2.72 6.83
N ASP A 120 14.98 -3.53 6.93
CA ASP A 120 15.41 -4.17 8.19
C ASP A 120 16.36 -3.33 9.06
N ASN A 121 16.92 -2.23 8.55
CA ASN A 121 18.10 -1.58 9.15
C ASN A 121 17.97 -0.07 9.44
N GLN A 122 16.77 0.51 9.47
CA GLN A 122 16.61 1.98 9.67
C GLN A 122 15.73 2.38 10.86
N TRP A 123 16.14 3.45 11.56
CA TRP A 123 15.55 3.92 12.82
C TRP A 123 14.25 4.76 12.66
N ASN A 124 13.81 5.02 11.42
CA ASN A 124 12.55 5.70 11.11
C ASN A 124 11.47 4.69 10.67
N GLN A 125 11.38 3.58 11.39
CA GLN A 125 10.48 2.46 11.11
C GLN A 125 9.36 2.46 12.15
N ILE A 126 8.13 2.49 11.67
CA ILE A 126 6.97 2.15 12.50
C ILE A 126 6.58 0.74 12.10
N ASP A 127 6.71 -0.22 13.03
CA ASP A 127 6.15 -1.57 12.85
C ASP A 127 4.73 -1.56 13.43
N ILE A 128 3.73 -1.61 12.56
CA ILE A 128 2.35 -1.82 13.00
C ILE A 128 2.05 -3.31 12.93
N ASN A 129 1.80 -3.89 14.11
CA ASN A 129 1.38 -5.27 14.29
C ASN A 129 -0.15 -5.34 14.34
N PHE A 130 -0.76 -6.15 13.48
CA PHE A 130 -2.20 -6.35 13.40
C PHE A 130 -2.57 -7.73 13.97
N LYS A 131 -3.47 -7.78 14.96
CA LYS A 131 -3.85 -9.02 15.67
C LYS A 131 -5.12 -9.72 15.16
N ASP A 132 -5.78 -9.21 14.11
CA ASP A 132 -7.11 -9.71 13.74
C ASP A 132 -7.07 -10.78 12.64
N ALA A 133 -6.93 -12.03 13.08
CA ALA A 133 -7.07 -13.26 12.29
C ALA A 133 -8.43 -13.97 12.46
N ASP A 134 -9.45 -13.34 13.05
CA ASP A 134 -10.72 -14.02 13.42
C ASP A 134 -11.88 -13.83 12.41
N ILE A 135 -11.65 -13.94 11.10
CA ILE A 135 -12.77 -14.22 10.16
C ILE A 135 -12.31 -15.20 9.07
N GLY A 136 -12.47 -16.49 9.35
CA GLY A 136 -12.31 -17.61 8.42
C GLY A 136 -12.04 -18.90 9.17
N ASP A 137 -13.00 -19.84 9.16
CA ASP A 137 -13.04 -21.05 9.99
C ASP A 137 -11.70 -21.80 10.15
N GLY A 138 -11.27 -21.90 11.41
CA GLY A 138 -10.69 -23.12 11.97
C GLY A 138 -9.31 -23.55 11.47
N GLN A 139 -8.27 -22.74 11.69
CA GLN A 139 -6.97 -23.28 12.12
C GLN A 139 -6.10 -22.18 12.76
N GLU A 140 -5.80 -22.36 14.04
CA GLU A 140 -4.92 -21.49 14.84
C GLU A 140 -3.50 -21.50 14.27
N ASN A 141 -3.21 -20.55 13.38
CA ASN A 141 -1.84 -20.14 13.08
C ASN A 141 -1.83 -18.61 13.15
N GLU A 142 -1.32 -18.09 14.26
CA GLU A 142 -1.14 -16.67 14.56
C GLU A 142 -0.30 -16.01 13.47
N THR A 143 -0.95 -15.51 12.41
CA THR A 143 -0.25 -14.94 11.26
C THR A 143 -0.07 -13.45 11.50
N VAL A 144 1.10 -13.10 12.00
CA VAL A 144 1.50 -11.72 12.30
C VAL A 144 1.76 -10.95 11.01
N ALA A 145 1.02 -9.86 10.78
CA ALA A 145 1.33 -8.91 9.73
C ALA A 145 2.14 -7.75 10.26
N ASN A 146 3.26 -7.47 9.60
CA ASN A 146 4.09 -6.31 9.87
C ASN A 146 3.99 -5.35 8.68
N CYS A 147 3.60 -4.11 8.97
CA CYS A 147 3.66 -3.00 8.04
C CYS A 147 4.78 -2.05 8.45
N ARG A 148 5.64 -1.65 7.51
CA ARG A 148 6.76 -0.74 7.72
C ARG A 148 6.61 0.52 6.91
N PHE A 149 6.63 1.67 7.58
CA PHE A 149 6.39 2.98 6.99
C PHE A 149 7.70 3.73 6.77
N ARG A 150 7.70 4.62 5.78
CA ARG A 150 8.66 5.72 5.70
C ARG A 150 7.92 7.04 5.70
N LEU A 151 8.27 7.91 6.65
CA LEU A 151 7.75 9.27 6.79
C LEU A 151 8.45 10.26 5.85
#